data_AF-A0A922WTQ5-F1
#
_entry.id   AF-A0A922WTQ5-F1
#
_cell.length_a   1.000
_cell.length_b   1.000
_cell.length_c   1.000
_cell.angle_alpha   90.00
_cell.angle_beta   90.00
_cell.angle_gamma   90.00
#
_symmetry.space_group_name_H-M   'P 1'
#
loop_
_entity.id
_entity.type
_entity.pdbx_description
1 polymer ?
#
loop_
_entity_poly.entity_id
_entity_poly.type
_entity_poly.pdbx_seq_one_letter_code
_entity_poly.pdbx_strand_id
1 'polypeptide(L)'
;MACCPAHDDRTPSLGVTLGRKAILFHCFAGCDQQSVLAALAREGIDAPALFAGGSEPVAPPASSARRSSAAALKIWREAAPLPGSPAKTYLEGRGILAASPALRFHPRTPLGPKGQTRFMPALIAAVSLDEGPIAIHRTFLAQDLSGKAVFAKPKRALGTLGAAAVRLFAPINGQLGLAEGIESAMAAYALTGVPTWATLGNERFGLVAIPESVTKLHLFVDHDEGGNLASERGAAAYSSEGRIIRVRRPSTVGSDWNDELQDCLRRKAAQ
;
A
#
# COMPACT_ATOMS: atom_id res chain seq x y z
N MET A 1 -11.51 13.79 13.78
CA MET A 1 -11.59 13.98 12.32
C MET A 1 -12.58 15.08 12.06
N ALA A 2 -12.37 15.88 11.01
CA ALA A 2 -13.21 17.01 10.63
C ALA A 2 -13.45 17.02 9.11
N CYS A 3 -14.39 17.84 8.65
CA CYS A 3 -14.50 18.19 7.25
C CYS A 3 -13.26 18.99 6.80
N CYS A 4 -12.79 18.78 5.58
CA CYS A 4 -11.61 19.43 5.06
C CYS A 4 -11.98 20.81 4.49
N PRO A 5 -11.42 21.92 5.00
CA PRO A 5 -11.81 23.26 4.55
C PRO A 5 -11.33 23.59 3.12
N ALA A 6 -10.49 22.74 2.53
CA ALA A 6 -9.97 22.92 1.18
C ALA A 6 -10.91 22.39 0.08
N HIS A 7 -11.98 21.68 0.43
CA HIS A 7 -13.03 21.27 -0.53
C HIS A 7 -14.38 21.12 0.19
N ASP A 8 -15.45 20.90 -0.56
CA ASP A 8 -16.78 20.68 0.02
C ASP A 8 -16.97 19.19 0.33
N ASP A 9 -16.70 18.75 1.56
CA ASP A 9 -16.98 17.39 2.03
C ASP A 9 -18.14 17.28 3.02
N ARG A 10 -19.07 16.37 2.70
CA ARG A 10 -20.20 16.01 3.59
C ARG A 10 -19.86 14.93 4.62
N THR A 11 -18.68 14.32 4.50
CA THR A 11 -18.16 13.28 5.41
C THR A 11 -16.76 13.66 5.88
N PRO A 12 -16.42 13.56 7.19
CA PRO A 12 -15.13 14.02 7.70
C PRO A 12 -13.91 13.37 7.03
N SER A 13 -13.19 14.12 6.18
CA SER A 13 -12.01 13.65 5.45
C SER A 13 -10.68 14.17 6.00
N LEU A 14 -10.68 15.09 6.96
CA LEU A 14 -9.48 15.69 7.54
C LEU A 14 -9.08 15.02 8.87
N GLY A 15 -7.90 14.41 8.87
CA GLY A 15 -7.20 13.98 10.08
C GLY A 15 -6.41 15.13 10.70
N VAL A 16 -6.64 15.39 11.99
CA VAL A 16 -5.88 16.36 12.79
C VAL A 16 -5.16 15.59 13.88
N THR A 17 -3.84 15.69 13.97
CA THR A 17 -3.02 14.99 14.95
C THR A 17 -2.08 15.96 15.64
N LEU A 18 -2.01 15.92 16.96
CA LEU A 18 -1.03 16.69 17.72
C LEU A 18 0.36 16.05 17.58
N GLY A 19 1.28 16.75 16.93
CA GLY A 19 2.70 16.42 16.90
C GLY A 19 3.45 17.05 18.09
N ARG A 20 4.72 16.70 18.27
CA ARG A 20 5.54 17.19 19.41
C ARG A 20 5.82 18.69 19.39
N LYS A 21 5.78 19.33 18.22
CA LYS A 21 6.07 20.76 18.01
C LYS A 21 5.05 21.48 17.11
N ALA A 22 4.06 20.74 16.59
CA ALA A 22 3.18 21.19 15.52
C ALA A 22 1.87 20.43 15.54
N ILE A 23 0.79 21.05 15.05
CA ILE A 23 -0.43 20.35 14.68
C ILE A 23 -0.29 19.85 13.24
N LEU A 24 -0.55 18.55 13.02
CA LEU A 24 -0.45 17.89 11.72
C LEU A 24 -1.85 17.71 11.11
N PHE A 25 -1.98 18.07 9.83
CA PHE A 25 -3.20 17.93 9.05
C PHE A 25 -2.97 16.95 7.90
N HIS A 26 -3.92 16.05 7.66
CA HIS A 26 -3.89 15.15 6.51
C HIS A 26 -5.30 14.96 5.96
N CYS A 27 -5.51 15.31 4.69
CA CYS A 27 -6.76 15.10 4.00
C CYS A 27 -6.76 13.72 3.32
N PHE A 28 -7.64 12.83 3.76
CA PHE A 28 -7.81 11.49 3.17
C PHE A 28 -8.57 11.51 1.84
N ALA A 29 -9.18 12.64 1.49
CA ALA A 29 -9.84 12.86 0.19
C ALA A 29 -8.91 13.44 -0.88
N GLY A 30 -7.62 13.68 -0.56
CA GLY A 30 -6.59 13.95 -1.56
C GLY A 30 -6.13 15.40 -1.72
N CYS A 31 -6.57 16.33 -0.87
CA CYS A 31 -6.00 17.68 -0.86
C CYS A 31 -4.53 17.67 -0.44
N ASP A 32 -3.70 18.46 -1.12
CA ASP A 32 -2.33 18.70 -0.68
C ASP A 32 -2.30 19.59 0.58
N GLN A 33 -1.16 19.56 1.29
CA GLN A 33 -1.02 20.24 2.56
C GLN A 33 -1.07 21.77 2.45
N GLN A 34 -0.63 22.34 1.33
CA GLN A 34 -0.63 23.79 1.12
C GLN A 34 -2.07 24.30 0.93
N SER A 35 -2.90 23.57 0.18
CA SER A 35 -4.32 23.87 0.01
C SER A 35 -5.09 23.82 1.33
N VAL A 36 -4.81 22.83 2.19
CA VAL A 36 -5.42 22.73 3.53
C VAL A 36 -5.00 23.88 4.43
N LEU A 37 -3.70 24.24 4.45
CA LEU A 37 -3.21 25.36 5.26
C LEU A 37 -3.75 26.71 4.77
N ALA A 38 -3.85 26.92 3.45
CA ALA A 38 -4.42 28.14 2.88
C ALA A 38 -5.92 28.27 3.19
N ALA A 39 -6.65 27.16 3.22
CA ALA A 39 -8.05 27.16 3.62
C ALA A 39 -8.23 27.47 5.12
N LEU A 40 -7.40 26.87 5.99
CA LEU A 40 -7.40 27.16 7.43
C LEU A 40 -7.04 28.64 7.71
N ALA A 41 -6.11 29.22 6.97
CA ALA A 41 -5.76 30.64 7.09
C ALA A 41 -6.96 31.55 6.75
N ARG A 42 -7.77 31.20 5.73
CA ARG A 42 -9.01 31.92 5.41
C ARG A 42 -10.06 31.84 6.53
N GLU A 43 -10.00 30.81 7.35
CA GLU A 43 -10.85 30.62 8.54
C GLU A 43 -10.24 31.23 9.82
N GLY A 44 -9.12 31.96 9.71
CA GLY A 44 -8.47 32.65 10.82
C GLY A 44 -7.47 31.81 11.61
N ILE A 45 -7.09 30.62 11.10
CA ILE A 45 -6.08 29.76 11.71
C ILE A 45 -4.78 29.93 10.92
N ASP A 46 -3.97 30.91 11.33
CA ASP A 46 -2.69 31.17 10.70
C ASP A 46 -1.65 30.11 11.09
N ALA A 47 -0.81 29.72 10.12
CA ALA A 47 0.23 28.71 10.32
C ALA A 47 1.12 28.96 11.56
N PRO A 48 1.57 30.19 11.89
CA PRO A 48 2.36 30.45 13.10
C PRO A 48 1.64 30.10 14.41
N ALA A 49 0.31 30.18 14.46
CA ALA A 49 -0.47 29.78 15.63
C ALA A 49 -0.51 28.25 15.84
N LEU A 50 -0.11 27.48 14.83
CA LEU A 50 -0.09 26.01 14.84
C LEU A 50 1.26 25.42 15.29
N PHE A 51 2.27 26.27 15.52
CA PHE A 51 3.62 25.88 15.91
C PHE A 51 4.02 26.55 17.23
N ALA A 52 4.53 25.77 18.18
CA ALA A 52 5.06 26.31 19.43
C ALA A 52 6.49 26.83 19.19
N GLY A 53 6.60 28.09 18.76
CA GLY A 53 7.85 28.84 18.65
C GLY A 53 8.39 28.90 17.22
N GLY A 54 8.60 30.13 16.73
CA GLY A 54 9.46 30.52 15.61
C GLY A 54 9.17 29.86 14.26
N SER A 55 8.83 30.66 13.25
CA SER A 55 8.84 30.25 11.84
C SER A 55 10.27 30.06 11.34
N GLU A 56 11.04 29.16 11.95
CA GLU A 56 12.12 28.55 11.20
C GLU A 56 11.48 27.56 10.25
N PRO A 57 11.68 27.69 8.92
CA PRO A 57 11.38 26.59 8.04
C PRO A 57 12.18 25.41 8.57
N VAL A 58 11.50 24.45 9.19
CA VAL A 58 12.08 23.15 9.46
C VAL A 58 12.47 22.67 8.08
N ALA A 59 13.77 22.76 7.77
CA ALA A 59 14.33 22.14 6.59
C ALA A 59 13.69 20.75 6.54
N PRO A 60 13.03 20.37 5.43
CA PRO A 60 12.35 19.08 5.35
C PRO A 60 13.35 18.08 5.91
N PRO A 61 13.00 17.33 6.98
CA PRO A 61 13.99 16.54 7.71
C PRO A 61 14.76 15.78 6.64
N ALA A 62 16.07 16.06 6.53
CA ALA A 62 16.92 15.59 5.46
C ALA A 62 16.46 14.19 5.09
N SER A 63 15.82 14.08 3.90
CA SER A 63 15.11 12.91 3.36
C SER A 63 14.93 11.80 4.39
N SER A 64 13.74 11.58 4.99
CA SER A 64 13.53 10.53 6.02
C SER A 64 14.30 9.24 5.66
N ALA A 65 15.52 9.14 6.16
CA ALA A 65 16.55 8.43 5.42
C ALA A 65 16.34 6.96 5.71
N ARG A 66 15.90 6.18 4.70
CA ARG A 66 16.00 4.70 4.63
C ARG A 66 15.98 3.98 5.99
N ARG A 67 15.09 4.39 6.92
CA ARG A 67 15.17 3.91 8.30
C ARG A 67 14.38 2.63 8.38
N SER A 68 15.10 1.56 8.09
CA SER A 68 14.62 0.20 8.29
C SER A 68 14.05 0.06 9.70
N SER A 69 12.82 -0.44 9.80
CA SER A 69 12.15 -0.64 11.08
C SER A 69 12.64 -1.92 11.72
N ALA A 70 13.46 -1.81 12.78
CA ALA A 70 13.97 -2.96 13.52
C ALA A 70 12.84 -3.90 14.02
N ALA A 71 11.70 -3.33 14.44
CA ALA A 71 10.53 -4.10 14.84
C ALA A 71 9.90 -4.87 13.66
N ALA A 72 9.78 -4.23 12.49
CA ALA A 72 9.30 -4.88 11.28
C ALA A 72 10.23 -6.02 10.85
N LEU A 73 11.54 -5.78 10.84
CA LEU A 73 12.53 -6.79 10.47
C LEU A 73 12.64 -7.93 11.46
N LYS A 74 12.37 -7.69 12.75
CA LYS A 74 12.24 -8.75 13.74
C LYS A 74 11.08 -9.68 13.37
N ILE A 75 9.89 -9.13 13.15
CA ILE A 75 8.70 -9.93 12.76
C ILE A 75 8.94 -10.66 11.43
N TRP A 76 9.58 -10.00 10.45
CA TRP A 76 9.92 -10.63 9.18
C TRP A 76 10.80 -11.87 9.35
N ARG A 77 11.83 -11.79 10.21
CA ARG A 77 12.74 -12.90 10.49
C ARG A 77 12.09 -14.04 11.27
N GLU A 78 11.18 -13.71 12.19
CA GLU A 78 10.43 -14.67 12.99
C GLU A 78 9.29 -15.35 12.19
N ALA A 79 8.85 -14.73 11.09
CA ALA A 79 7.79 -15.29 10.24
C ALA A 79 8.29 -16.51 9.46
N ALA A 80 7.45 -17.55 9.40
CA ALA A 80 7.70 -18.77 8.64
C ALA A 80 7.49 -18.53 7.14
N PRO A 81 8.20 -19.26 6.26
CA PRO A 81 7.94 -19.26 4.82
C PRO A 81 6.46 -19.52 4.49
N LEU A 82 5.97 -18.93 3.40
CA LEU A 82 4.58 -19.14 2.96
C LEU A 82 4.28 -20.63 2.63
N PRO A 83 5.13 -21.38 1.92
CA PRO A 83 4.88 -22.81 1.66
C PRO A 83 4.75 -23.61 2.95
N GLY A 84 3.70 -24.45 3.04
CA GLY A 84 3.42 -25.23 4.24
C GLY A 84 2.83 -24.42 5.40
N SER A 85 2.62 -23.11 5.24
CA SER A 85 1.97 -22.28 6.25
C SER A 85 0.45 -22.16 6.02
N PRO A 86 -0.33 -21.87 7.07
CA PRO A 86 -1.77 -21.69 6.92
C PRO A 86 -2.19 -20.48 6.07
N ALA A 87 -1.31 -19.48 5.89
CA ALA A 87 -1.59 -18.36 4.98
C ALA A 87 -1.62 -18.78 3.51
N LYS A 88 -1.04 -19.94 3.16
CA LYS A 88 -1.17 -20.52 1.82
C LYS A 88 -2.63 -20.84 1.51
N THR A 89 -3.32 -21.52 2.43
CA THR A 89 -4.74 -21.87 2.29
C THR A 89 -5.62 -20.63 2.12
N TYR A 90 -5.31 -19.55 2.84
CA TYR A 90 -5.98 -18.26 2.67
C TYR A 90 -5.84 -17.72 1.23
N LEU A 91 -4.63 -17.73 0.66
CA LEU A 91 -4.40 -17.26 -0.72
C LEU A 91 -5.04 -18.20 -1.76
N GLU A 92 -4.95 -19.51 -1.55
CA GLU A 92 -5.58 -20.52 -2.41
C GLU A 92 -7.11 -20.37 -2.43
N GLY A 93 -7.73 -20.08 -1.27
CA GLY A 93 -9.15 -19.75 -1.17
C GLY A 93 -9.55 -18.48 -1.93
N ARG A 94 -8.57 -17.60 -2.25
CA ARG A 94 -8.73 -16.43 -3.12
C ARG A 94 -8.33 -16.70 -4.58
N GLY A 95 -8.09 -17.96 -4.95
CA GLY A 95 -7.66 -18.38 -6.28
C GLY A 95 -6.18 -18.12 -6.58
N ILE A 96 -5.40 -17.66 -5.60
CA ILE A 96 -3.99 -17.29 -5.76
C ILE A 96 -3.12 -18.50 -5.42
N LEU A 97 -2.61 -19.18 -6.46
CA LEU A 97 -1.78 -20.38 -6.31
C LEU A 97 -0.27 -20.09 -6.37
N ALA A 98 0.12 -18.95 -6.94
CA ALA A 98 1.52 -18.57 -7.03
C ALA A 98 2.09 -18.29 -5.62
N ALA A 99 3.34 -18.70 -5.39
CA ALA A 99 4.07 -18.39 -4.18
C ALA A 99 5.12 -17.31 -4.46
N SER A 100 5.39 -16.47 -3.45
CA SER A 100 6.45 -15.47 -3.51
C SER A 100 7.28 -15.53 -2.23
N PRO A 101 8.63 -15.46 -2.32
CA PRO A 101 9.49 -15.37 -1.13
C PRO A 101 9.34 -14.04 -0.39
N ALA A 102 8.69 -13.04 -1.00
CA ALA A 102 8.32 -11.78 -0.34
C ALA A 102 7.16 -11.97 0.65
N LEU A 103 6.52 -13.14 0.67
CA LEU A 103 5.40 -13.47 1.54
C LEU A 103 5.80 -14.55 2.56
N ARG A 104 5.35 -14.35 3.80
CA ARG A 104 5.57 -15.22 4.96
C ARG A 104 4.32 -15.26 5.83
N PHE A 105 4.30 -16.16 6.79
CA PHE A 105 3.23 -16.26 7.78
C PHE A 105 3.77 -16.10 9.19
N HIS A 106 3.06 -15.36 10.04
CA HIS A 106 3.40 -15.25 11.44
C HIS A 106 2.16 -15.53 12.32
N PRO A 107 2.15 -16.61 13.13
CA PRO A 107 0.97 -17.05 13.88
C PRO A 107 0.59 -16.13 15.05
N ARG A 108 1.55 -15.36 15.58
CA ARG A 108 1.36 -14.46 16.72
C ARG A 108 1.84 -13.04 16.42
N THR A 109 1.29 -12.41 15.39
CA THR A 109 1.69 -11.07 14.96
C THR A 109 1.14 -10.01 15.92
N PRO A 110 1.96 -9.08 16.44
CA PRO A 110 1.51 -8.05 17.37
C PRO A 110 0.61 -7.01 16.69
N LEU A 111 -0.50 -6.68 17.35
CA LEU A 111 -1.51 -5.69 16.96
C LEU A 111 -1.80 -4.76 18.15
N GLY A 112 -1.70 -3.46 17.92
CA GLY A 112 -1.99 -2.43 18.93
C GLY A 112 -0.75 -1.93 19.68
N PRO A 113 -0.92 -0.92 20.55
CA PRO A 113 0.17 -0.29 21.27
C PRO A 113 0.74 -1.20 22.36
N LYS A 114 1.94 -0.85 22.86
CA LYS A 114 2.57 -1.51 24.00
C LYS A 114 1.63 -1.43 25.22
N GLY A 115 1.45 -2.54 25.93
CA GLY A 115 0.54 -2.65 27.08
C GLY A 115 -0.90 -3.05 26.73
N GLN A 116 -1.31 -2.95 25.46
CA GLN A 116 -2.60 -3.45 24.96
C GLN A 116 -2.42 -4.32 23.71
N THR A 117 -1.22 -4.90 23.56
CA THR A 117 -0.85 -5.67 22.38
C THR A 117 -1.63 -6.98 22.34
N ARG A 118 -2.41 -7.16 21.29
CA ARG A 118 -3.05 -8.42 20.93
C ARG A 118 -2.16 -9.17 19.95
N PHE A 119 -2.27 -10.49 19.92
CA PHE A 119 -1.53 -11.32 18.98
C PHE A 119 -2.49 -12.10 18.10
N MET A 120 -2.27 -12.07 16.80
CA MET A 120 -3.14 -12.70 15.80
C MET A 120 -2.32 -13.28 14.65
N PRO A 121 -2.82 -14.32 13.97
CA PRO A 121 -2.18 -14.82 12.75
C PRO A 121 -2.22 -13.74 11.67
N ALA A 122 -1.14 -13.62 10.89
CA ALA A 122 -1.09 -12.70 9.77
C ALA A 122 -0.23 -13.23 8.62
N LEU A 123 -0.68 -12.93 7.40
CA LEU A 123 0.18 -12.93 6.22
C LEU A 123 1.09 -11.70 6.31
N ILE A 124 2.40 -11.95 6.28
CA ILE A 124 3.45 -10.94 6.35
C ILE A 124 4.06 -10.78 4.97
N ALA A 125 4.11 -9.55 4.47
CA ALA A 125 4.77 -9.21 3.23
C ALA A 125 5.95 -8.27 3.50
N ALA A 126 7.12 -8.60 2.96
CA ALA A 126 8.28 -7.70 3.01
C ALA A 126 8.07 -6.51 2.08
N VAL A 127 8.26 -5.30 2.61
CA VAL A 127 8.31 -4.08 1.81
C VAL A 127 9.77 -3.69 1.65
N SER A 128 10.25 -3.74 0.41
CA SER A 128 11.67 -3.80 0.11
C SER A 128 12.11 -2.74 -0.90
N LEU A 129 13.36 -2.32 -0.73
CA LEU A 129 14.18 -1.64 -1.74
C LEU A 129 15.19 -2.64 -2.31
N ASP A 130 16.16 -2.16 -3.07
CA ASP A 130 17.21 -3.00 -3.66
C ASP A 130 18.09 -3.65 -2.58
N GLU A 131 18.34 -2.94 -1.49
CA GLU A 131 19.08 -3.44 -0.32
C GLU A 131 18.31 -4.48 0.51
N GLY A 132 17.02 -4.71 0.22
CA GLY A 132 16.18 -5.67 0.90
C GLY A 132 15.04 -5.06 1.73
N PRO A 133 14.44 -5.84 2.65
CA PRO A 133 13.28 -5.40 3.42
C PRO A 133 13.63 -4.24 4.37
N ILE A 134 12.79 -3.20 4.38
CA ILE A 134 12.89 -2.05 5.31
C ILE A 134 11.65 -1.90 6.20
N ALA A 135 10.54 -2.50 5.79
CA ALA A 135 9.26 -2.48 6.46
C ALA A 135 8.49 -3.79 6.16
N ILE A 136 7.35 -3.98 6.82
CA ILE A 136 6.44 -5.09 6.52
C ILE A 136 5.02 -4.59 6.35
N HIS A 137 4.26 -5.30 5.54
CA HIS A 137 2.81 -5.23 5.53
C HIS A 137 2.22 -6.47 6.18
N ARG A 138 1.22 -6.28 7.04
CA ARG A 138 0.55 -7.35 7.78
C ARG A 138 -0.91 -7.39 7.34
N THR A 139 -1.33 -8.50 6.75
CA THR A 139 -2.75 -8.81 6.56
C THR A 139 -3.14 -9.77 7.67
N PHE A 140 -3.82 -9.25 8.68
CA PHE A 140 -4.31 -10.06 9.79
C PHE A 140 -5.41 -11.00 9.30
N LEU A 141 -5.29 -12.27 9.67
CA LEU A 141 -6.20 -13.34 9.27
C LEU A 141 -7.12 -13.70 10.43
N ALA A 142 -8.29 -14.24 10.11
CA ALA A 142 -9.16 -14.85 11.10
C ALA A 142 -8.47 -16.09 11.71
N GLN A 143 -8.87 -16.50 12.93
CA GLN A 143 -8.24 -17.61 13.64
C GLN A 143 -8.44 -18.96 12.93
N ASP A 144 -9.59 -19.12 12.28
CA ASP A 144 -9.95 -20.24 11.41
C ASP A 144 -9.33 -20.11 10.00
N LEU A 145 -8.66 -18.99 9.71
CA LEU A 145 -7.97 -18.68 8.45
C LEU A 145 -8.89 -18.67 7.21
N SER A 146 -10.20 -18.60 7.43
CA SER A 146 -11.22 -18.53 6.37
C SER A 146 -11.15 -17.22 5.58
N GLY A 147 -10.47 -16.21 6.13
CA GLY A 147 -10.34 -14.91 5.49
C GLY A 147 -9.54 -13.92 6.32
N LYS A 148 -9.78 -12.65 6.03
CA LYS A 148 -9.22 -11.52 6.78
C LYS A 148 -9.86 -11.46 8.16
N ALA A 149 -9.10 -11.01 9.15
CA ALA A 149 -9.63 -10.77 10.48
C ALA A 149 -10.76 -9.72 10.47
N VAL A 150 -11.78 -9.95 11.30
CA VAL A 150 -12.96 -9.06 11.38
C VAL A 150 -12.68 -7.91 12.35
N PHE A 151 -12.02 -6.87 11.87
CA PHE A 151 -11.89 -5.58 12.56
C PHE A 151 -11.53 -4.46 11.59
N ALA A 152 -11.65 -3.19 12.04
CA ALA A 152 -11.35 -2.03 11.20
C ALA A 152 -9.89 -2.01 10.72
N LYS A 153 -9.70 -1.96 9.41
CA LYS A 153 -8.39 -1.94 8.73
C LYS A 153 -7.51 -3.14 9.14
N PRO A 154 -7.81 -4.37 8.67
CA PRO A 154 -7.04 -5.58 8.98
C PRO A 154 -5.73 -5.68 8.19
N LYS A 155 -5.51 -4.79 7.23
CA LYS A 155 -4.26 -4.61 6.48
C LYS A 155 -3.48 -3.44 7.09
N ARG A 156 -2.25 -3.66 7.57
CA ARG A 156 -1.45 -2.64 8.28
C ARG A 156 0.04 -2.75 7.99
N ALA A 157 0.62 -1.65 7.52
CA ALA A 157 2.07 -1.49 7.45
C ALA A 157 2.71 -1.35 8.84
N LEU A 158 3.98 -1.73 8.96
CA LEU A 158 4.86 -1.41 10.08
C LEU A 158 6.21 -0.96 9.52
N GLY A 159 6.59 0.28 9.86
CA GLY A 159 7.74 0.96 9.26
C GLY A 159 7.32 1.96 8.18
N THR A 160 8.25 2.84 7.80
CA THR A 160 8.05 3.82 6.74
C THR A 160 8.29 3.16 5.40
N LEU A 161 7.28 3.17 4.52
CA LEU A 161 7.37 2.50 3.23
C LEU A 161 8.21 3.30 2.22
N GLY A 162 8.11 4.64 2.22
CA GLY A 162 8.86 5.48 1.28
C GLY A 162 8.65 5.02 -0.17
N ALA A 163 9.75 4.83 -0.89
CA ALA A 163 9.76 4.30 -2.26
C ALA A 163 9.76 2.76 -2.36
N ALA A 164 9.67 2.06 -1.23
CA ALA A 164 9.66 0.60 -1.19
C ALA A 164 8.28 0.03 -1.57
N ALA A 165 8.29 -1.21 -2.07
CA ALA A 165 7.09 -1.96 -2.46
C ALA A 165 7.19 -3.42 -2.01
N VAL A 166 6.07 -4.14 -2.05
CA VAL A 166 6.11 -5.61 -1.94
C VAL A 166 6.50 -6.17 -3.30
N ARG A 167 7.77 -6.55 -3.43
CA ARG A 167 8.35 -7.05 -4.67
C ARG A 167 8.08 -8.55 -4.86
N LEU A 168 6.84 -8.89 -5.25
CA LEU A 168 6.39 -10.30 -5.28
C LEU A 168 7.13 -11.15 -6.32
N PHE A 169 7.40 -10.57 -7.49
CA PHE A 169 8.09 -11.23 -8.59
C PHE A 169 9.16 -10.30 -9.17
N ALA A 170 10.31 -10.84 -9.54
CA ALA A 170 11.35 -10.05 -10.19
C ALA A 170 10.89 -9.62 -11.60
N PRO A 171 11.25 -8.40 -12.07
CA PRO A 171 11.01 -8.01 -13.46
C PRO A 171 11.61 -9.03 -14.44
N ILE A 172 10.91 -9.31 -15.54
CA ILE A 172 11.36 -10.25 -16.58
C ILE A 172 11.27 -9.56 -17.93
N ASN A 173 12.34 -9.62 -18.74
CA ASN A 173 12.39 -9.03 -20.09
C ASN A 173 11.97 -7.54 -20.11
N GLY A 174 12.42 -6.79 -19.11
CA GLY A 174 12.09 -5.37 -18.95
C GLY A 174 10.63 -5.07 -18.59
N GLN A 175 9.83 -6.09 -18.26
CA GLN A 175 8.43 -5.94 -17.85
C GLN A 175 8.26 -6.02 -16.33
N LEU A 176 7.48 -5.08 -15.80
CA LEU A 176 7.03 -5.06 -14.42
C LEU A 176 5.61 -4.49 -14.34
N GLY A 177 4.80 -5.02 -13.44
CA GLY A 177 3.50 -4.52 -13.06
C GLY A 177 3.52 -3.86 -11.68
N LEU A 178 2.63 -2.89 -11.46
CA LEU A 178 2.26 -2.37 -10.15
C LEU A 178 0.77 -2.59 -9.92
N ALA A 179 0.39 -3.05 -8.74
CA ALA A 179 -0.99 -3.10 -8.27
C ALA A 179 -1.12 -2.50 -6.86
N GLU A 180 -2.34 -2.10 -6.48
CA GLU A 180 -2.61 -1.50 -5.16
C GLU A 180 -2.24 -2.47 -4.02
N GLY A 181 -2.82 -3.66 -4.06
CA GLY A 181 -2.72 -4.65 -3.00
C GLY A 181 -1.91 -5.89 -3.38
N ILE A 182 -1.51 -6.65 -2.36
CA ILE A 182 -0.81 -7.94 -2.53
C ILE A 182 -1.68 -8.94 -3.31
N GLU A 183 -2.97 -9.02 -2.98
CA GLU A 183 -3.91 -9.94 -3.64
C GLU A 183 -4.12 -9.55 -5.11
N SER A 184 -4.33 -8.26 -5.38
CA SER A 184 -4.46 -7.71 -6.73
C SER A 184 -3.20 -7.94 -7.57
N ALA A 185 -2.00 -7.73 -7.00
CA ALA A 185 -0.74 -7.98 -7.68
C ALA A 185 -0.54 -9.45 -8.05
N MET A 186 -0.81 -10.36 -7.11
CA MET A 186 -0.73 -11.80 -7.36
C MET A 186 -1.76 -12.27 -8.37
N ALA A 187 -2.97 -11.70 -8.34
CA ALA A 187 -4.03 -12.03 -9.28
C ALA A 187 -3.75 -11.51 -10.69
N ALA A 188 -3.23 -10.28 -10.82
CA ALA A 188 -2.77 -9.74 -12.09
C ALA A 188 -1.64 -10.60 -12.70
N TYR A 189 -0.70 -11.07 -11.89
CA TYR A 189 0.32 -12.02 -12.34
C TYR A 189 -0.31 -13.34 -12.83
N ALA A 190 -1.23 -13.93 -12.06
CA ALA A 190 -1.89 -15.18 -12.44
C ALA A 190 -2.70 -15.06 -13.75
N LEU A 191 -3.33 -13.92 -13.99
CA LEU A 191 -4.14 -13.68 -15.19
C LEU A 191 -3.32 -13.31 -16.43
N THR A 192 -2.17 -12.66 -16.26
CA THR A 192 -1.46 -12.02 -17.38
C THR A 192 -0.03 -12.49 -17.59
N GLY A 193 0.55 -13.19 -16.62
CA GLY A 193 1.96 -13.59 -16.60
C GLY A 193 2.94 -12.44 -16.36
N VAL A 194 2.48 -11.20 -16.17
CA VAL A 194 3.36 -10.03 -15.96
C VAL A 194 3.83 -9.99 -14.50
N PRO A 195 5.15 -10.07 -14.21
CA PRO A 195 5.67 -9.95 -12.85
C PRO A 195 5.19 -8.66 -12.21
N THR A 196 4.57 -8.71 -11.03
CA THR A 196 3.85 -7.56 -10.45
C THR A 196 4.27 -7.32 -9.01
N TRP A 197 4.44 -6.05 -8.63
CA TRP A 197 4.68 -5.61 -7.25
C TRP A 197 3.42 -4.97 -6.67
N ALA A 198 3.28 -4.99 -5.34
CA ALA A 198 2.20 -4.27 -4.66
C ALA A 198 2.70 -2.95 -4.06
N THR A 199 2.00 -1.85 -4.36
CA THR A 199 2.33 -0.51 -3.88
C THR A 199 1.88 -0.28 -2.44
N LEU A 200 0.88 -1.03 -1.98
CA LEU A 200 0.20 -0.92 -0.66
C LEU A 200 -0.60 0.37 -0.50
N GLY A 201 -1.28 0.79 -1.56
CA GLY A 201 -2.15 1.96 -1.60
C GLY A 201 -2.16 2.65 -2.96
N ASN A 202 -3.33 3.17 -3.34
CA ASN A 202 -3.52 3.91 -4.61
C ASN A 202 -2.70 5.20 -4.65
N GLU A 203 -2.49 5.84 -3.50
CA GLU A 203 -1.64 7.02 -3.35
C GLU A 203 -0.15 6.77 -3.56
N ARG A 204 0.27 5.51 -3.51
CA ARG A 204 1.68 5.12 -3.60
C ARG A 204 2.13 4.77 -5.01
N PHE A 205 1.23 4.76 -5.99
CA PHE A 205 1.56 4.42 -7.38
C PHE A 205 2.64 5.31 -7.99
N GLY A 206 2.78 6.58 -7.58
CA GLY A 206 3.84 7.47 -8.07
C GLY A 206 5.11 7.49 -7.22
N LEU A 207 5.21 6.67 -6.17
CA LEU A 207 6.28 6.76 -5.17
C LEU A 207 7.27 5.59 -5.24
N VAL A 208 6.86 4.44 -5.77
CA VAL A 208 7.68 3.23 -5.81
C VAL A 208 8.92 3.43 -6.69
N ALA A 209 10.09 3.03 -6.21
CA ALA A 209 11.32 3.05 -7.00
C ALA A 209 11.27 1.92 -8.04
N ILE A 210 11.22 2.29 -9.33
CA ILE A 210 11.17 1.35 -10.46
C ILE A 210 12.59 1.16 -11.00
N PRO A 211 13.09 -0.08 -11.14
CA PRO A 211 14.41 -0.33 -11.70
C PRO A 211 14.53 0.24 -13.12
N GLU A 212 15.69 0.81 -13.45
CA GLU A 212 15.95 1.38 -14.78
C GLU A 212 15.82 0.35 -15.91
N SER A 213 16.06 -0.93 -15.60
CA SER A 213 15.89 -2.04 -16.54
C SER A 213 14.43 -2.25 -17.00
N VAL A 214 13.45 -1.61 -16.36
CA VAL A 214 12.03 -1.72 -16.73
C VAL A 214 11.71 -0.75 -17.87
N THR A 215 11.50 -1.30 -19.06
CA THR A 215 11.09 -0.59 -20.28
C THR A 215 9.58 -0.68 -20.54
N LYS A 216 8.87 -1.63 -19.90
CA LYS A 216 7.43 -1.81 -20.01
C LYS A 216 6.81 -1.91 -18.62
N LEU A 217 6.11 -0.85 -18.21
CA LEU A 217 5.44 -0.77 -16.91
C LEU A 217 3.94 -0.98 -17.09
N HIS A 218 3.38 -1.95 -16.39
CA HIS A 218 1.94 -2.20 -16.35
C HIS A 218 1.34 -1.62 -15.07
N LEU A 219 0.33 -0.77 -15.18
CA LEU A 219 -0.42 -0.27 -14.03
C LEU A 219 -1.72 -1.08 -13.94
N PHE A 220 -1.72 -2.08 -13.06
CA PHE A 220 -2.88 -2.89 -12.72
C PHE A 220 -3.67 -2.18 -11.63
N VAL A 221 -4.53 -1.26 -12.07
CA VAL A 221 -5.36 -0.46 -11.17
C VAL A 221 -6.72 -1.12 -10.99
N ASP A 222 -7.33 -0.91 -9.83
CA ASP A 222 -8.69 -1.35 -9.57
C ASP A 222 -9.68 -0.52 -10.40
N HIS A 223 -10.88 -1.05 -10.67
CA HIS A 223 -11.84 -0.39 -11.55
C HIS A 223 -12.71 0.62 -10.78
N ASP A 224 -12.09 1.55 -10.08
CA ASP A 224 -12.76 2.58 -9.29
C ASP A 224 -12.05 3.95 -9.39
N GLU A 225 -12.59 4.96 -8.68
CA GLU A 225 -12.01 6.31 -8.60
C GLU A 225 -10.57 6.29 -8.06
N GLY A 226 -10.28 5.43 -7.08
CA GLY A 226 -8.94 5.28 -6.53
C GLY A 226 -7.94 4.76 -7.56
N GLY A 227 -8.37 3.80 -8.38
CA GLY A 227 -7.62 3.25 -9.50
C GLY A 227 -7.38 4.26 -10.62
N ASN A 228 -8.32 5.17 -10.87
CA ASN A 228 -8.12 6.27 -11.82
C ASN A 228 -6.99 7.19 -11.34
N LEU A 229 -7.05 7.66 -10.10
CA LEU A 229 -5.99 8.47 -9.49
C LEU A 229 -4.64 7.74 -9.44
N ALA A 230 -4.65 6.44 -9.15
CA ALA A 230 -3.44 5.61 -9.18
C ALA A 230 -2.80 5.57 -10.58
N SER A 231 -3.63 5.44 -11.63
CA SER A 231 -3.15 5.41 -13.01
C SER A 231 -2.53 6.76 -13.43
N GLU A 232 -3.15 7.88 -13.05
CA GLU A 232 -2.63 9.23 -13.33
C GLU A 232 -1.30 9.47 -12.61
N ARG A 233 -1.23 9.17 -11.32
CA ARG A 233 -0.01 9.32 -10.50
C ARG A 233 1.14 8.46 -11.04
N GLY A 234 0.87 7.19 -11.36
CA GLY A 234 1.87 6.28 -11.91
C GLY A 234 2.35 6.73 -13.29
N ALA A 235 1.44 7.16 -14.17
CA ALA A 235 1.79 7.65 -15.50
C ALA A 235 2.66 8.92 -15.41
N ALA A 236 2.27 9.89 -14.58
CA ALA A 236 3.03 11.13 -14.40
C ALA A 236 4.42 10.88 -13.79
N ALA A 237 4.53 10.00 -12.79
CA ALA A 237 5.79 9.76 -12.10
C ALA A 237 6.81 8.96 -12.91
N TYR A 238 6.35 8.06 -13.79
CA TYR A 238 7.23 7.09 -14.46
C TYR A 238 7.38 7.33 -15.96
N SER A 239 6.77 8.37 -16.50
CA SER A 239 6.99 8.79 -17.89
C SER A 239 8.48 9.11 -18.09
N SER A 240 9.14 8.35 -18.96
CA SER A 240 10.53 8.54 -19.33
C SER A 240 10.76 8.07 -20.77
N GLU A 241 11.78 8.61 -21.42
CA GLU A 241 12.17 8.18 -22.76
C GLU A 241 12.43 6.66 -22.77
N GLY A 242 11.88 5.96 -23.76
CA GLY A 242 12.03 4.51 -23.90
C GLY A 242 11.18 3.63 -22.97
N ARG A 243 10.39 4.21 -22.03
CA ARG A 243 9.47 3.45 -21.18
C ARG A 243 8.03 3.52 -21.69
N ILE A 244 7.43 2.35 -21.91
CA ILE A 244 6.02 2.21 -22.27
C ILE A 244 5.21 1.93 -21.01
N ILE A 245 4.18 2.75 -20.76
CA ILE A 245 3.24 2.54 -19.66
C ILE A 245 1.92 2.00 -20.22
N ARG A 246 1.42 0.91 -19.63
CA ARG A 246 0.14 0.28 -19.99
C ARG A 246 -0.78 0.19 -18.78
N VAL A 247 -1.85 0.97 -18.77
CA VAL A 247 -2.88 0.87 -17.74
C VAL A 247 -3.82 -0.29 -18.08
N ARG A 248 -4.14 -1.11 -17.08
CA ARG A 248 -5.07 -2.24 -17.19
C ARG A 248 -6.04 -2.19 -16.02
N ARG A 249 -7.30 -2.49 -16.29
CA ARG A 249 -8.39 -2.55 -15.31
C ARG A 249 -9.13 -3.88 -15.41
N PRO A 250 -9.73 -4.37 -14.30
CA PRO A 250 -10.76 -5.40 -14.34
C PRO A 250 -11.90 -5.04 -15.28
N SER A 251 -12.62 -6.03 -15.80
CA SER A 251 -13.73 -5.83 -16.72
C SER A 251 -14.95 -5.21 -16.05
N THR A 252 -15.17 -5.51 -14.77
CA THR A 252 -16.32 -5.05 -13.99
C THR A 252 -16.00 -3.77 -13.21
N VAL A 253 -16.86 -2.74 -13.32
CA VAL A 253 -16.74 -1.50 -12.55
C VAL A 253 -16.87 -1.80 -11.05
N GLY A 254 -16.02 -1.18 -10.24
CA GLY A 254 -15.99 -1.35 -8.78
C GLY A 254 -15.29 -2.62 -8.30
N SER A 255 -14.70 -3.41 -9.20
CA SER A 255 -13.98 -4.64 -8.86
C SER A 255 -12.45 -4.45 -8.80
N ASP A 256 -11.78 -5.33 -8.06
CA ASP A 256 -10.33 -5.44 -8.04
C ASP A 256 -9.81 -6.61 -8.90
N TRP A 257 -8.49 -6.72 -9.05
CA TRP A 257 -7.88 -7.80 -9.84
C TRP A 257 -8.09 -9.21 -9.25
N ASN A 258 -8.31 -9.32 -7.93
CA ASN A 258 -8.61 -10.62 -7.33
C ASN A 258 -10.06 -11.05 -7.60
N ASP A 259 -11.01 -10.11 -7.64
CA ASP A 259 -12.38 -10.38 -8.08
C ASP A 259 -12.40 -10.89 -9.53
N GLU A 260 -11.68 -10.23 -10.44
CA GLU A 260 -11.53 -10.66 -11.85
C GLU A 260 -10.93 -12.07 -11.96
N LEU A 261 -9.92 -12.39 -11.13
CA LEU A 261 -9.35 -13.74 -11.10
C LEU A 261 -10.39 -14.78 -10.67
N GLN A 262 -11.14 -14.48 -9.62
CA GLN A 262 -12.17 -15.41 -9.14
C GLN A 262 -13.29 -15.59 -10.16
N ASP A 263 -13.71 -14.54 -10.85
CA ASP A 263 -14.67 -14.63 -11.96
C ASP A 263 -14.13 -15.46 -13.13
N CYS A 264 -12.85 -15.30 -13.48
CA CYS A 264 -12.19 -16.13 -14.48
C CYS A 264 -12.20 -17.62 -14.08
N LEU A 265 -11.85 -17.94 -12.83
CA LEU A 265 -11.85 -19.31 -12.32
C LEU A 265 -13.25 -19.93 -12.27
N ARG A 266 -14.26 -19.17 -11.82
CA ARG A 266 -15.67 -19.60 -11.84
C ARG A 266 -16.15 -19.93 -13.25
N ARG A 267 -15.85 -19.07 -14.22
CA ARG A 267 -16.19 -19.29 -15.64
C ARG A 267 -15.54 -20.54 -16.22
N LYS A 268 -14.28 -20.82 -15.85
CA LYS A 268 -13.56 -22.04 -16.28
C LYS A 268 -14.09 -23.31 -15.64
N ALA A 269 -14.55 -23.25 -14.39
CA ALA A 269 -15.12 -24.43 -13.70
C ALA A 269 -16.53 -24.79 -14.19
N ALA A 270 -17.23 -23.85 -14.86
CA ALA A 270 -18.56 -24.05 -15.43
C ALA A 270 -18.55 -24.54 -16.89
N GLN A 271 -17.37 -24.69 -17.50
CA GLN A 271 -17.15 -25.23 -18.86
C GLN A 271 -16.64 -26.67 -18.76
#